data_AF-A0A9C9W447-F1
#
_entry.id   AF-A0A9C9W447-F1
#
_cell.length_a   1.000
_cell.length_b   1.000
_cell.length_c   1.000
_cell.angle_alpha   90.00
_cell.angle_beta   90.00
_cell.angle_gamma   90.00
#
_symmetry.space_group_name_H-M   'P 1'
#
loop_
_entity.id
_entity.type
_entity.pdbx_description
1 polymer ?
#
loop_
_entity_poly.entity_id
_entity_poly.type
_entity_poly.pdbx_seq_one_letter_code
_entity_poly.pdbx_strand_id
1 'polypeptide(L)'
;MIVGRLQNEQLQVIDRLREPVRLAAGLDEKHQLDAEVAERALDCLQRFGQRIRELPPDDVRAVGTNTLRRARASQGFLERAQEALGHSIEIISGIEEARLVHLGVAHSLPDPGGRRLVVDIGGGSTELIIGEGFEPLELE
;
A
#
# COMPACT_ATOMS: atom_id res chain seq x y z
N MET A 1 6.69 4.21 0.33
CA MET A 1 7.15 3.84 1.69
C MET A 1 7.20 5.09 2.55
N ILE A 2 6.72 4.98 3.79
CA ILE A 2 6.85 6.01 4.82
C ILE A 2 7.49 5.32 6.01
N VAL A 3 8.51 5.93 6.60
CA VAL A 3 9.10 5.50 7.87
C VAL A 3 8.74 6.56 8.89
N GLY A 4 8.11 6.15 9.98
CA GLY A 4 7.67 7.03 11.04
C GLY A 4 8.16 6.56 12.40
N ARG A 5 8.14 7.47 13.36
CA ARG A 5 8.34 7.18 14.78
C ARG A 5 7.16 7.70 15.57
N LEU A 6 6.61 6.87 16.43
CA LEU A 6 5.59 7.30 17.37
C LEU A 6 6.27 7.95 18.58
N GLN A 7 6.01 9.24 18.81
CA GLN A 7 6.52 9.98 19.96
C GLN A 7 5.39 10.83 20.55
N ASN A 8 5.15 10.71 21.86
CA ASN A 8 4.06 11.43 22.55
C ASN A 8 2.69 11.25 21.84
N GLU A 9 2.37 10.03 21.43
CA GLU A 9 1.14 9.68 20.68
C GLU A 9 1.01 10.36 19.31
N GLN A 10 2.08 11.01 18.83
CA GLN A 10 2.14 11.63 17.51
C GLN A 10 3.06 10.85 16.59
N LEU A 11 2.57 10.60 15.38
CA LEU A 11 3.38 9.99 14.32
C LEU A 11 4.26 11.06 13.69
N GLN A 12 5.57 10.99 13.94
CA GLN A 12 6.56 11.80 13.25
C GLN A 12 7.08 11.06 12.02
N VAL A 13 6.91 11.64 10.83
CA VAL A 13 7.48 11.10 9.60
C VAL A 13 8.98 11.38 9.57
N ILE A 14 9.79 10.32 9.49
CA ILE A 14 11.26 10.39 9.41
C ILE A 14 11.72 10.38 7.95
N ASP A 15 11.13 9.49 7.15
CA ASP A 15 11.49 9.34 5.75
C ASP A 15 10.25 9.04 4.90
N ARG A 16 10.27 9.49 3.65
CA ARG A 16 9.22 9.25 2.67
C ARG A 16 9.83 9.02 1.30
N LEU A 17 9.61 7.83 0.78
CA LEU A 17 10.08 7.40 -0.54
C LEU A 17 8.89 7.02 -1.41
N ARG A 18 8.85 7.58 -2.63
CA ARG A 18 7.83 7.26 -3.63
C ARG A 18 8.53 7.10 -4.98
N GLU A 19 8.32 5.95 -5.61
CA GLU A 19 8.84 5.66 -6.94
C GLU A 19 7.70 5.14 -7.84
N PRO A 20 7.47 5.75 -9.00
CA PRO A 20 6.37 5.34 -9.88
C PRO A 20 6.75 4.09 -10.69
N VAL A 21 6.34 2.91 -10.22
CA VAL A 21 6.60 1.62 -10.92
C VAL A 21 5.56 1.28 -12.00
N ARG A 22 4.35 1.87 -11.93
CA ARG A 22 3.22 1.62 -12.85
C ARG A 22 2.89 0.12 -13.04
N LEU A 23 2.83 -0.63 -11.94
CA LEU A 23 2.63 -2.07 -11.96
C LEU A 23 1.39 -2.49 -12.77
N ALA A 24 0.28 -1.74 -12.64
CA ALA A 24 -0.98 -2.00 -13.35
C ALA A 24 -0.83 -1.99 -14.88
N ALA A 25 0.09 -1.19 -15.43
CA ALA A 25 0.31 -1.09 -16.87
C ALA A 25 1.02 -2.31 -17.46
N GLY A 26 1.69 -3.11 -16.62
CA GLY A 26 2.32 -4.36 -17.04
C GLY A 26 1.42 -5.58 -16.90
N LEU A 27 0.17 -5.42 -16.41
CA LEU A 27 -0.73 -6.55 -16.21
C LEU A 27 -1.54 -6.81 -17.48
N ASP A 28 -1.38 -7.99 -18.07
CA ASP A 28 -2.13 -8.40 -19.27
C ASP A 28 -3.53 -8.94 -18.94
N GLU A 29 -4.29 -9.30 -19.98
CA GLU A 29 -5.63 -9.89 -19.86
C GLU A 29 -5.63 -11.25 -19.15
N LYS A 30 -4.49 -11.94 -19.10
CA LYS A 30 -4.30 -13.22 -18.41
C LYS A 30 -3.78 -13.03 -16.98
N HIS A 31 -3.73 -11.79 -16.50
CA HIS A 31 -3.17 -11.41 -15.20
C HIS A 31 -1.71 -11.80 -15.01
N GLN A 32 -0.95 -11.87 -16.10
CA GLN A 32 0.49 -12.02 -16.07
C GLN A 32 1.15 -10.64 -16.08
N LEU A 33 2.22 -10.52 -15.31
CA LEU A 33 2.98 -9.28 -15.23
C LEU A 33 4.10 -9.31 -16.27
N ASP A 34 4.16 -8.26 -17.08
CA ASP A 34 5.25 -8.01 -18.01
C ASP A 34 6.61 -8.04 -17.28
N ALA A 35 7.60 -8.68 -17.89
CA ALA A 35 8.90 -8.91 -17.27
C ALA A 35 9.66 -7.61 -16.99
N GLU A 36 9.55 -6.61 -17.87
CA GLU A 36 10.21 -5.31 -17.68
C GLU A 36 9.57 -4.53 -16.51
N VAL A 37 8.24 -4.57 -16.42
CA VAL A 37 7.50 -3.96 -15.31
C VAL A 37 7.78 -4.68 -13.98
N ALA A 38 7.88 -6.01 -14.01
CA ALA A 38 8.23 -6.82 -12.86
C ALA A 38 9.63 -6.47 -12.35
N GLU A 39 10.63 -6.42 -13.23
CA GLU A 39 12.01 -6.12 -12.84
C GLU A 39 12.14 -4.72 -12.25
N ARG A 40 11.49 -3.71 -12.87
CA ARG A 40 11.43 -2.34 -12.31
C ARG A 40 10.81 -2.31 -10.91
N ALA A 41 9.77 -3.11 -10.66
CA ALA A 41 9.15 -3.20 -9.36
C ALA A 41 10.07 -3.86 -8.32
N LEU A 42 10.80 -4.91 -8.70
CA LEU A 42 11.77 -5.57 -7.84
C LEU A 42 12.95 -4.67 -7.51
N ASP A 43 13.48 -3.93 -8.47
CA ASP A 43 14.53 -2.92 -8.27
C ASP A 43 14.10 -1.85 -7.25
N CYS A 44 12.86 -1.37 -7.36
CA CYS A 44 12.26 -0.44 -6.41
C CYS A 44 12.18 -1.06 -5.00
N LEU A 45 11.70 -2.30 -4.90
CA LEU A 45 11.61 -3.01 -3.63
C LEU A 45 12.98 -3.28 -3.00
N GLN A 46 14.01 -3.58 -3.80
CA GLN A 46 15.39 -3.71 -3.31
C GLN A 46 15.90 -2.40 -2.69
N ARG A 47 15.66 -1.25 -3.35
CA ARG A 47 16.00 0.07 -2.80
C ARG A 47 15.26 0.35 -1.50
N PHE A 48 13.99 -0.02 -1.41
CA PHE A 48 13.20 0.15 -0.19
C PHE A 48 13.70 -0.80 0.92
N GLY A 49 13.94 -2.07 0.61
CA GLY A 49 14.48 -3.07 1.52
C GLY A 49 15.82 -2.66 2.11
N GLN A 50 16.71 -2.03 1.33
CA GLN A 50 17.95 -1.45 1.85
C GLN A 50 17.72 -0.40 2.94
N ARG A 51 16.65 0.41 2.84
CA ARG A 51 16.33 1.47 3.80
C ARG A 51 15.72 0.95 5.09
N ILE A 52 14.99 -0.17 5.03
CA ILE A 52 14.28 -0.76 6.18
C ILE A 52 14.93 -2.05 6.68
N ARG A 53 16.14 -2.37 6.22
CA ARG A 53 16.84 -3.64 6.54
C ARG A 53 17.05 -3.85 8.04
N GLU A 54 17.29 -2.78 8.78
CA GLU A 54 17.56 -2.83 10.22
C GLU A 54 16.28 -2.80 11.07
N LEU A 55 15.11 -2.63 10.44
CA LEU A 55 13.83 -2.64 11.16
C LEU A 55 13.40 -4.07 11.45
N PRO A 56 12.93 -4.38 12.68
CA PRO A 56 12.29 -5.65 12.99
C PRO A 56 11.11 -5.92 12.04
N PRO A 57 10.84 -7.20 11.69
CA PRO A 57 9.69 -7.54 10.85
C PRO A 57 8.35 -7.03 11.39
N ASP A 58 8.16 -7.03 12.72
CA ASP A 58 6.93 -6.55 13.37
C ASP A 58 6.72 -5.02 13.24
N ASP A 59 7.78 -4.28 12.92
CA ASP A 59 7.74 -2.83 12.71
C ASP A 59 7.53 -2.45 11.23
N VAL A 60 7.41 -3.45 10.33
CA VAL A 60 7.24 -3.25 8.89
C VAL A 60 5.94 -3.87 8.41
N ARG A 61 5.02 -3.01 7.95
CA ARG A 61 3.82 -3.46 7.23
C ARG A 61 3.90 -3.06 5.76
N ALA A 62 4.08 -4.04 4.89
CA ALA A 62 4.00 -3.87 3.44
C ALA A 62 2.72 -4.49 2.90
N VAL A 63 1.94 -3.71 2.16
CA VAL A 63 0.66 -4.15 1.59
C VAL A 63 0.67 -4.08 0.07
N GLY A 64 0.05 -5.07 -0.57
CA GLY A 64 -0.21 -5.15 -1.99
C GLY A 64 -1.70 -4.97 -2.29
N THR A 65 -2.03 -4.07 -3.21
CA THR A 65 -3.42 -3.70 -3.51
C THR A 65 -3.90 -4.28 -4.84
N ASN A 66 -4.73 -3.56 -5.61
CA ASN A 66 -5.44 -4.04 -6.79
C ASN A 66 -4.58 -4.87 -7.75
N THR A 67 -3.43 -4.35 -8.19
CA THR A 67 -2.61 -5.06 -9.19
C THR A 67 -2.09 -6.39 -8.66
N LEU A 68 -1.63 -6.45 -7.41
CA LEU A 68 -1.17 -7.70 -6.80
C LEU A 68 -2.33 -8.66 -6.49
N ARG A 69 -3.53 -8.16 -6.15
CA ARG A 69 -4.74 -8.99 -6.08
C ARG A 69 -5.02 -9.70 -7.40
N ARG A 70 -4.95 -8.96 -8.51
CA ARG A 70 -5.20 -9.51 -9.86
C ARG A 70 -4.07 -10.44 -10.31
N ALA A 71 -2.82 -10.07 -10.04
CA ALA A 71 -1.63 -10.84 -10.40
C ALA A 71 -1.36 -12.05 -9.50
N ARG A 72 -2.27 -12.45 -8.60
CA ARG A 72 -2.09 -13.61 -7.69
C ARG A 72 -1.74 -14.92 -8.42
N ALA A 73 -2.14 -15.05 -9.69
CA ALA A 73 -1.84 -16.21 -10.52
C ALA A 73 -0.44 -16.16 -11.17
N SER A 74 0.26 -15.03 -11.12
CA SER A 74 1.63 -14.91 -11.62
C SER A 74 2.59 -15.64 -10.68
N GLN A 75 2.95 -16.87 -11.05
CA GLN A 75 3.81 -17.71 -10.23
C GLN A 75 5.17 -17.03 -10.01
N GLY A 76 5.47 -16.70 -8.76
CA GLY A 76 6.81 -16.27 -8.31
C GLY A 76 7.05 -14.77 -8.19
N PHE A 77 6.18 -13.88 -8.68
CA PHE A 77 6.42 -12.43 -8.52
C PHE A 77 6.38 -12.01 -7.04
N LEU A 78 5.36 -12.45 -6.30
CA LEU A 78 5.22 -12.11 -4.88
C LEU A 78 6.39 -12.61 -4.05
N GLU A 79 6.87 -13.84 -4.31
CA GLU A 79 8.02 -14.41 -3.61
C GLU A 79 9.28 -13.57 -3.84
N ARG A 80 9.59 -13.27 -5.11
CA ARG A 80 10.72 -12.38 -5.48
C ARG A 80 10.57 -10.98 -4.87
N ALA A 81 9.35 -10.46 -4.81
CA ALA A 81 9.06 -9.14 -4.23
C ALA A 81 9.30 -9.10 -2.71
N GLN A 82 8.91 -10.15 -2.00
CA GLN A 82 9.19 -10.29 -0.56
C GLN A 82 10.70 -10.45 -0.31
N GLU A 83 11.39 -11.23 -1.13
CA GLU A 83 12.85 -11.37 -1.04
C GLU A 83 13.57 -10.05 -1.30
N ALA A 84 13.17 -9.31 -2.34
CA ALA A 84 13.71 -8.00 -2.67
C ALA A 84 13.49 -6.98 -1.54
N LEU A 85 12.31 -6.98 -0.92
CA LEU A 85 11.98 -6.09 0.18
C LEU A 85 12.65 -6.51 1.50
N GLY A 86 12.90 -7.80 1.68
CA GLY A 86 13.35 -8.40 2.95
C GLY A 86 12.24 -8.54 4.00
N HIS A 87 10.98 -8.30 3.62
CA HIS A 87 9.80 -8.33 4.51
C HIS A 87 8.59 -8.92 3.77
N SER A 88 7.64 -9.48 4.52
CA SER A 88 6.41 -10.04 3.96
C SER A 88 5.52 -8.97 3.34
N ILE A 89 4.84 -9.30 2.24
CA ILE A 89 3.89 -8.41 1.56
C ILE A 89 2.49 -9.01 1.69
N GLU A 90 1.62 -8.33 2.42
CA GLU A 90 0.23 -8.72 2.62
C GLU A 90 -0.64 -8.25 1.45
N ILE A 91 -1.28 -9.16 0.71
CA ILE A 91 -2.26 -8.76 -0.31
C ILE A 91 -3.61 -8.53 0.35
N ILE A 92 -4.00 -7.26 0.51
CA ILE A 92 -5.24 -6.84 1.18
C ILE A 92 -6.42 -6.75 0.20
N SER A 93 -7.65 -6.88 0.71
CA SER A 93 -8.88 -6.67 -0.06
C SER A 93 -9.11 -5.18 -0.39
N GLY A 94 -10.01 -4.89 -1.33
CA GLY A 94 -10.42 -3.50 -1.59
C GLY A 94 -11.07 -2.84 -0.37
N ILE A 95 -11.86 -3.61 0.39
CA ILE A 95 -12.50 -3.14 1.63
C ILE A 95 -11.45 -2.75 2.69
N GLU A 96 -10.40 -3.57 2.87
CA GLU A 96 -9.34 -3.25 3.83
C GLU A 96 -8.49 -2.07 3.35
N GLU A 97 -8.25 -1.94 2.05
CA GLU A 97 -7.62 -0.76 1.44
C GLU A 97 -8.43 0.51 1.73
N ALA A 98 -9.74 0.48 1.45
CA ALA A 98 -10.67 1.57 1.73
C ALA A 98 -10.70 1.96 3.22
N ARG A 99 -10.72 0.96 4.12
CA ARG A 99 -10.66 1.17 5.57
C ARG A 99 -9.36 1.88 6.00
N LEU A 100 -8.21 1.44 5.49
CA LEU A 100 -6.91 2.03 5.79
C LEU A 100 -6.77 3.45 5.22
N VAL A 101 -7.30 3.69 4.02
CA VAL A 101 -7.39 5.04 3.42
C VAL A 101 -8.21 5.97 4.30
N HIS A 102 -9.38 5.52 4.76
CA HIS A 102 -10.22 6.32 5.67
C HIS A 102 -9.48 6.71 6.95
N LEU A 103 -8.81 5.75 7.60
CA LEU A 103 -8.01 6.03 8.80
C LEU A 103 -6.88 7.01 8.52
N GLY A 104 -6.18 6.88 7.39
CA GLY A 104 -5.15 7.82 6.97
C GLY A 104 -5.69 9.25 6.82
N VAL A 105 -6.88 9.40 6.22
CA VAL A 105 -7.56 10.70 6.08
C VAL A 105 -8.02 11.23 7.45
N ALA A 106 -8.61 10.39 8.29
CA ALA A 106 -9.10 10.77 9.62
C ALA A 106 -7.97 11.29 10.53
N HIS A 107 -6.79 10.67 10.50
CA HIS A 107 -5.61 11.13 11.24
C HIS A 107 -4.95 12.39 10.67
N SER A 108 -5.27 12.78 9.43
CA SER A 108 -4.65 13.92 8.76
C SER A 108 -5.50 15.19 8.79
N LEU A 109 -6.79 15.09 9.12
CA LEU A 109 -7.72 16.21 9.10
C LEU A 109 -8.01 16.74 10.53
N PRO A 110 -8.11 18.07 10.70
CA PRO A 110 -8.24 18.71 12.01
C PRO A 110 -9.62 18.53 12.67
N ASP A 111 -10.65 18.18 11.91
CA ASP A 111 -12.00 17.88 12.43
C ASP A 111 -12.31 16.39 12.25
N PRO A 112 -12.08 15.55 13.26
CA PRO A 112 -12.45 14.14 13.18
C PRO A 112 -13.98 13.96 13.22
N GLY A 113 -14.76 14.85 13.85
CA GLY A 113 -16.18 14.59 14.13
C GLY A 113 -17.14 14.66 12.93
N GLY A 114 -16.73 15.27 11.81
CA GLY A 114 -17.60 15.42 10.64
C GLY A 114 -17.75 14.14 9.80
N ARG A 115 -18.98 13.86 9.36
CA ARG A 115 -19.28 12.86 8.32
C ARG A 115 -18.68 13.29 6.99
N ARG A 116 -17.96 12.40 6.32
CA ARG A 116 -17.23 12.68 5.08
C ARG A 116 -17.38 11.58 4.05
N LEU A 117 -17.29 11.98 2.78
CA LEU A 117 -17.03 11.08 1.65
C LEU A 117 -15.54 11.17 1.31
N VAL A 118 -14.84 10.05 1.33
CA VAL A 118 -13.47 9.90 0.83
C VAL A 118 -13.54 9.16 -0.50
N VAL A 119 -12.82 9.67 -1.49
CA VAL A 119 -12.67 9.05 -2.80
C VAL A 119 -11.18 8.91 -3.08
N ASP A 120 -10.67 7.69 -3.16
CA ASP A 120 -9.30 7.41 -3.58
C ASP A 120 -9.31 6.82 -4.99
N ILE A 121 -8.52 7.39 -5.90
CA ILE A 121 -8.47 7.01 -7.31
C ILE A 121 -7.06 6.50 -7.59
N GLY A 122 -6.93 5.17 -7.60
CA GLY A 122 -5.69 4.47 -7.87
C GLY A 122 -5.45 4.21 -9.36
N GLY A 123 -4.39 3.45 -9.64
CA GLY A 123 -4.05 3.03 -11.02
C GLY A 123 -4.86 1.85 -11.56
N GLY A 124 -5.71 1.24 -10.74
CA GLY A 124 -6.48 0.04 -11.10
C GLY A 124 -7.74 -0.23 -10.26
N SER A 125 -7.99 0.59 -9.24
CA SER A 125 -9.22 0.61 -8.46
C SER A 125 -9.54 2.04 -8.03
N THR A 126 -10.79 2.22 -7.60
CA THR A 126 -11.28 3.43 -6.94
C THR A 126 -12.00 2.97 -5.69
N GLU A 127 -11.65 3.54 -4.55
CA GLU A 127 -12.27 3.26 -3.26
C GLU A 127 -13.19 4.43 -2.87
N LEU A 128 -14.41 4.11 -2.47
CA LEU A 128 -15.45 5.05 -2.04
C LEU A 128 -15.79 4.78 -0.57
N ILE A 129 -15.57 5.76 0.30
CA ILE A 129 -15.78 5.59 1.73
C ILE A 129 -16.68 6.69 2.29
N ILE A 130 -17.75 6.30 2.96
CA ILE A 130 -18.47 7.21 3.87
C ILE A 130 -18.00 6.90 5.28
N GLY A 131 -17.54 7.90 6.04
CA GLY A 131 -17.10 7.70 7.42
C GLY A 131 -17.33 8.91 8.32
N GLU A 132 -17.21 8.71 9.62
CA GLU A 132 -17.38 9.72 10.67
C GLU A 132 -16.36 9.44 11.78
N GLY A 133 -15.60 10.44 12.23
CA GLY A 133 -14.51 10.16 13.15
C GLY A 133 -13.42 9.31 12.50
N PHE A 134 -13.07 8.25 13.21
CA PHE A 134 -12.19 7.17 12.76
C PHE A 134 -12.98 5.94 12.30
N GLU A 135 -14.32 6.03 12.29
CA GLU A 135 -15.21 4.92 11.97
C GLU A 135 -15.70 5.02 10.51
N PRO A 136 -15.36 4.03 9.65
CA PRO A 136 -16.00 3.90 8.36
C PRO A 136 -17.45 3.40 8.54
N LEU A 137 -18.38 4.02 7.82
CA LEU A 137 -19.80 3.66 7.81
C LEU A 137 -20.17 2.82 6.59
N GLU A 138 -19.62 3.17 5.41
CA GLU A 138 -19.82 2.44 4.16
C GLU A 138 -18.50 2.37 3.39
N LEU A 139 -18.21 1.23 2.77
CA LEU A 139 -16.98 0.94 2.02
C LEU A 139 -17.32 0.26 0.70
N GLU A 140 -16.88 0.83 -0.42
CA GLU A 140 -17.04 0.27 -1.78
C GLU A 140 -15.73 0.32 -2.58
#